data_AF-A0A1Q2D1U3-F1
#
_entry.id   AF-A0A1Q2D1U3-F1
#
_cell.length_a   1.000
_cell.length_b   1.000
_cell.length_c   1.000
_cell.angle_alpha   90.00
_cell.angle_beta   90.00
_cell.angle_gamma   90.00
#
_symmetry.space_group_name_H-M   'P 1'
#
loop_
_entity.id
_entity.type
_entity.pdbx_description
1 polymer ?
#
loop_
_entity_poly.entity_id
_entity_poly.type
_entity_poly.pdbx_seq_one_letter_code
_entity_poly.pdbx_strand_id
1 'polypeptide(L)' 'MVDRVPEGWTVVAYEGRSYGLTRTTRVQGQSISISAEELGGEDLISANVYRTRKAEHLRPCEVSEAKVLAFLRGWTPA' A
#
# COMPACT_ATOMS: atom_id res chain seq x y z
N MET A 1 -7.25 -6.59 -1.94
CA MET A 1 -6.24 -5.72 -2.58
C MET A 1 -5.04 -5.55 -1.65
N VAL A 2 -5.24 -4.93 -0.48
CA VAL A 2 -4.19 -4.76 0.54
C VAL A 2 -3.79 -6.05 1.25
N ASP A 3 -4.65 -7.09 1.27
CA ASP A 3 -4.31 -8.38 1.90
C ASP A 3 -3.23 -9.16 1.15
N ARG A 4 -2.94 -8.80 -0.11
CA ARG A 4 -1.80 -9.36 -0.85
C ARG A 4 -0.46 -8.93 -0.26
N VAL A 5 -0.45 -7.83 0.49
CA VAL A 5 0.74 -7.31 1.15
C VAL A 5 0.92 -8.07 2.47
N PRO A 6 2.07 -8.73 2.68
CA PRO A 6 2.41 -9.32 3.97
C PRO A 6 2.36 -8.27 5.08
N GLU A 7 1.98 -8.66 6.29
CA GLU A 7 2.07 -7.77 7.45
C GLU A 7 3.56 -7.44 7.71
N GLY A 8 3.84 -6.19 8.07
CA GLY A 8 5.20 -5.70 8.25
C GLY A 8 5.81 -5.17 6.96
N TRP A 9 7.14 -5.18 6.87
CA TRP A 9 7.92 -4.61 5.78
C TRP A 9 8.41 -5.69 4.80
N THR A 10 8.33 -5.40 3.50
CA THR A 10 8.83 -6.27 2.43
C THR A 10 9.33 -5.45 1.24
N VAL A 11 10.16 -6.05 0.38
CA VAL A 11 10.63 -5.41 -0.86
C VAL A 11 9.79 -5.90 -2.04
N VAL A 12 9.36 -4.96 -2.87
CA VAL A 12 8.58 -5.25 -4.08
C VAL A 12 9.12 -4.47 -5.28
N ALA A 13 8.84 -4.96 -6.48
CA ALA A 13 9.10 -4.25 -7.72
C ALA A 13 7.82 -3.64 -8.29
N TYR A 14 7.90 -2.43 -8.84
CA TYR A 14 6.81 -1.77 -9.56
C TYR A 14 7.40 -0.84 -10.64
N GLU A 15 6.94 -0.97 -11.89
CA GLU A 15 7.41 -0.14 -13.01
C GLU A 15 8.95 -0.06 -13.15
N GLY A 16 9.64 -1.18 -12.92
CA GLY A 16 11.11 -1.26 -13.01
C GLY A 16 11.87 -0.65 -11.83
N ARG A 17 11.16 -0.22 -10.78
CA ARG A 17 11.73 0.36 -9.56
C ARG A 17 11.49 -0.56 -8.36
N SER A 18 12.38 -0.53 -7.38
CA SER A 18 12.26 -1.28 -6.13
C SER A 18 11.63 -0.40 -5.04
N TYR A 19 10.71 -0.94 -4.26
CA TYR A 19 10.03 -0.23 -3.17
C TYR A 19 10.11 -1.03 -1.88
N GLY A 20 10.32 -0.33 -0.75
CA GLY A 20 10.07 -0.85 0.58
C GLY A 20 8.59 -0.68 0.91
N LEU A 21 7.81 -1.76 0.83
CA LEU A 21 6.37 -1.78 1.06
C LEU A 21 6.08 -2.26 2.49
N THR A 22 5.38 -1.43 3.27
CA THR A 22 4.94 -1.74 4.62
C THR A 22 3.43 -1.83 4.70
N ARG A 23 2.92 -2.88 5.35
CA ARG A 23 1.54 -2.96 5.80
C ARG A 23 1.49 -3.02 7.32
N THR A 24 0.61 -2.19 7.89
CA THR A 24 0.25 -2.23 9.31
C THR A 24 -1.24 -2.42 9.45
N THR A 25 -1.66 -3.45 10.17
CA THR A 25 -3.04 -3.75 10.48
C THR A 25 -3.35 -3.39 11.93
N ARG A 26 -4.44 -2.65 12.14
CA ARG A 26 -4.91 -2.17 13.46
C ARG A 26 -6.38 -2.50 13.64
N VAL A 27 -6.85 -2.38 14.88
CA VAL A 27 -8.27 -2.52 15.25
C VAL A 27 -8.85 -3.83 14.69
N GLN A 28 -8.21 -4.96 14.98
CA GLN A 28 -8.64 -6.29 14.53
C GLN A 28 -8.89 -6.40 13.01
N GLY A 29 -8.11 -5.69 12.19
CA GLY A 29 -8.26 -5.72 10.73
C GLY A 29 -9.15 -4.62 10.16
N GLN A 30 -9.78 -3.78 10.98
CA GLN A 30 -10.68 -2.74 10.50
C GLN A 30 -9.96 -1.50 9.95
N SER A 31 -8.70 -1.30 10.33
CA SER A 31 -7.88 -0.18 9.86
C SER A 31 -6.55 -0.72 9.40
N ILE A 32 -6.21 -0.45 8.13
CA ILE A 32 -4.97 -0.91 7.52
C ILE A 32 -4.25 0.32 6.96
N SER A 33 -2.98 0.48 7.28
CA SER A 33 -2.12 1.49 6.67
C SER A 33 -1.14 0.79 5.72
N ILE A 34 -0.99 1.35 4.52
CA ILE A 34 0.00 0.94 3.55
C ILE A 34 0.90 2.13 3.25
N SER A 35 2.21 1.91 3.27
CA SER A 35 3.21 2.85 2.74
C SER A 35 4.21 2.11 1.85
N ALA A 36 4.65 2.73 0.77
CA ALA A 36 5.71 2.24 -0.08
C ALA A 36 6.63 3.39 -0.47
N GLU A 37 7.93 3.25 -0.17
CA GLU A 37 8.97 4.22 -0.52
C GLU A 37 9.90 3.59 -1.55
N GLU A 38 10.21 4.32 -2.62
CA GLU A 38 11.18 3.88 -3.62
C GLU A 38 12.58 3.76 -2.99
N LEU A 39 13.19 2.58 -3.15
CA LEU A 39 14.53 2.30 -2.67
C LEU A 39 15.54 2.93 -3.64
N GLY A 40 15.94 4.17 -3.35
CA GLY A 40 16.88 4.95 -4.15
C GLY A 40 16.25 6.10 -4.94
N GLY A 41 14.99 6.42 -4.67
CA GLY A 41 14.30 7.57 -5.25
C GLY A 41 13.48 8.34 -4.22
N GLU A 42 12.64 9.26 -4.70
CA GLU A 42 11.76 10.09 -3.86
C GLU A 42 10.29 9.70 -4.01
N ASP A 43 9.99 8.64 -4.77
CA ASP A 43 8.61 8.23 -5.03
C ASP A 43 8.00 7.55 -3.80
N LEU A 44 6.80 8.00 -3.44
CA LEU A 44 6.04 7.53 -2.29
C LEU A 44 4.63 7.11 -2.71
N ILE A 45 4.15 6.05 -2.07
CA ILE A 45 2.76 5.60 -2.06
C ILE A 45 2.33 5.53 -0.61
N SER A 46 1.21 6.15 -0.25
CA SER A 46 0.68 6.05 1.11
C SER A 46 -0.84 6.11 1.11
N ALA A 47 -1.48 5.17 1.81
CA ALA A 47 -2.93 5.15 1.97
C ALA A 47 -3.37 4.39 3.21
N ASN A 48 -4.51 4.82 3.75
CA ASN A 48 -5.26 4.06 4.74
C ASN A 48 -6.43 3.34 4.07
N VAL A 49 -6.70 2.11 4.50
CA VAL A 49 -7.89 1.34 4.13
C VAL A 49 -8.71 1.07 5.38
N TYR A 50 -9.95 1.51 5.34
CA TYR A 50 -10.92 1.29 6.41
C TYR A 50 -11.94 0.26 5.97
N ARG A 51 -12.06 -0.82 6.73
CA ARG A 51 -13.07 -1.85 6.51
C ARG A 51 -14.31 -1.54 7.34
N THR A 52 -15.43 -1.37 6.67
CA THR A 52 -16.75 -1.29 7.31
C THR A 52 -17.54 -2.55 7.01
N ARG A 53 -18.69 -2.73 7.66
CA ARG A 53 -19.61 -3.85 7.35
C ARG A 53 -20.12 -3.83 5.91
N LYS A 54 -20.04 -2.69 5.21
CA LYS A 54 -20.61 -2.50 3.87
C LYS A 54 -19.57 -2.45 2.76
N ALA A 55 -18.40 -1.87 3.04
CA ALA A 55 -17.37 -1.62 2.03
C ALA A 55 -15.99 -1.40 2.65
N GLU A 56 -14.95 -1.54 1.81
CA GLU A 56 -13.62 -1.00 2.06
C GLU A 56 -13.54 0.43 1.51
N HIS A 57 -12.94 1.35 2.28
CA HIS A 57 -12.70 2.72 1.87
C HIS A 57 -11.19 2.99 1.83
N LEU A 58 -10.67 3.27 0.63
CA LEU A 58 -9.30 3.71 0.43
C LEU A 58 -9.21 5.23 0.64
N ARG A 59 -8.23 5.67 1.43
CA ARG A 59 -7.95 7.06 1.78
C ARG A 59 -6.47 7.34 1.51
N PRO A 60 -6.12 7.85 0.32
CA PRO A 60 -4.75 8.24 0.00
C PRO A 60 -4.24 9.36 0.92
N CYS A 61 -2.94 9.35 1.22
CA CYS A 61 -2.25 10.40 1.96
C CYS A 61 -1.29 11.12 1.01
N GLU A 62 -1.59 12.35 0.61
CA GLU A 62 -0.69 13.22 -0.19
C GLU A 62 -0.35 12.68 -1.60
N VAL A 63 -1.01 11.60 -2.04
CA VAL A 63 -0.93 11.01 -3.39
C VAL A 63 -2.32 10.81 -3.99
N SER A 64 -2.40 10.72 -5.32
CA SER A 64 -3.68 10.46 -6.00
C SER A 64 -4.18 9.04 -5.76
N GLU A 65 -5.50 8.87 -5.66
CA GLU A 65 -6.11 7.55 -5.50
C GLU A 65 -5.76 6.61 -6.66
N ALA A 66 -5.74 7.13 -7.88
CA ALA A 66 -5.36 6.38 -9.07
C ALA A 66 -3.95 5.80 -8.97
N LYS A 67 -2.98 6.58 -8.46
CA LYS A 67 -1.59 6.13 -8.27
C LYS A 67 -1.50 5.02 -7.23
N VAL A 68 -2.16 5.19 -6.09
CA VAL A 68 -2.21 4.16 -5.03
C VAL A 68 -2.81 2.86 -5.57
N LEU A 69 -3.93 2.96 -6.28
CA LEU A 69 -4.63 1.82 -6.84
C LEU A 69 -3.81 1.13 -7.95
N ALA A 70 -3.11 1.88 -8.79
CA ALA A 70 -2.21 1.33 -9.81
C ALA A 70 -1.08 0.55 -9.14
N PHE A 71 -0.40 1.15 -8.16
CA PHE A 71 0.65 0.50 -7.39
C PHE A 71 0.17 -0.79 -6.72
N LEU A 72 -0.90 -0.71 -5.91
CA LEU A 72 -1.44 -1.86 -5.16
C LEU A 72 -1.88 -3.03 -6.05
N ARG A 73 -2.23 -2.76 -7.32
CA ARG A 73 -2.57 -3.80 -8.30
C ARG A 73 -1.34 -4.36 -9.02
N GLY A 74 -0.37 -3.51 -9.33
CA GLY A 74 0.72 -3.82 -10.25
C GLY A 74 2.06 -4.23 -9.62
N TRP A 75 2.26 -4.07 -8.31
CA TRP A 75 3.51 -4.51 -7.69
C TRP A 75 3.67 -6.04 -7.74
N THR A 76 4.93 -6.49 -7.79
CA THR A 76 5.32 -7.89 -7.72
C THR A 76 6.37 -8.11 -6.63
N PRO A 77 6.46 -9.31 -6.02
CA PRO A 77 7.60 -9.64 -5.17
C PRO A 77 8.92 -9.38 -5.93
N ALA A 78 9.90 -8.78 -5.26
CA ALA A 78 11.25 -8.58 -5.79
C ALA A 78 12.11 -9.84 -5.65
#